data_AF-A0AA48KA15-F1
#
_entry.id   AF-A0AA48KA15-F1
#
_cell.length_a   1.000
_cell.length_b   1.000
_cell.length_c   1.000
_cell.angle_alpha   90.00
_cell.angle_beta   90.00
_cell.angle_gamma   90.00
#
_symmetry.space_group_name_H-M   'P 1'
#
loop_
_entity.id
_entity.type
_entity.pdbx_description
1 polymer ?
#
loop_
_entity_poly.entity_id
_entity_poly.type
_entity_poly.pdbx_seq_one_letter_code
_entity_poly.pdbx_strand_id
1 'polypeptide(L)'
;MGFLSRFQSVRPDDGKDQVIRDQAAKITELQDEVGRLRTSQQPTRVVYQAWKPGPPSRTFNLSAVSFACEWATPCLHEIPPELKRTFEVRSFSIDSDKVYTVDLGAHSCTCPDFLKRRENLPLGHALRCCKHITRVIRDTGLFEGQDELTRRVLDAGGDPATIFLLIQFPGYIVTLAITPGQEWVNLWAPKKATKGPGEIELFGYNQAEKRWSYGKPPYQPIPIKAAIDGLLCGRAYA
;
A
#
# COMPACT_ATOMS: atom_id res chain seq x y z
N MET A 1 57.88 -12.25 -35.87
CA MET A 1 57.91 -11.55 -34.57
C MET A 1 57.15 -10.25 -34.72
N GLY A 2 55.94 -10.17 -34.19
CA GLY A 2 55.14 -8.95 -34.24
C GLY A 2 53.88 -9.12 -33.41
N PHE A 3 53.68 -8.24 -32.43
CA PHE A 3 52.39 -7.77 -31.90
C PHE A 3 52.72 -6.78 -30.78
N LEU A 4 52.62 -5.48 -31.07
CA LEU A 4 52.59 -4.42 -30.05
C LEU A 4 51.16 -3.86 -30.01
N SER A 5 50.51 -4.07 -28.87
CA SER A 5 49.13 -3.70 -28.57
C SER A 5 49.02 -2.19 -28.32
N ARG A 6 48.05 -1.54 -28.99
CA ARG A 6 47.56 -0.19 -28.65
C ARG A 6 46.42 -0.33 -27.64
N PHE A 7 46.62 0.10 -26.39
CA PHE A 7 45.53 0.44 -25.48
C PHE A 7 45.16 1.91 -25.70
N GLN A 8 43.92 2.17 -26.10
CA GLN A 8 43.32 3.51 -26.09
C GLN A 8 42.75 3.78 -24.70
N SER A 9 43.08 4.93 -24.11
CA SER A 9 42.49 5.39 -22.85
C SER A 9 41.03 5.82 -23.09
N VAL A 10 40.11 5.17 -22.38
CA VAL A 10 38.70 5.58 -22.33
C VAL A 10 38.61 6.81 -21.43
N ARG A 11 38.11 7.93 -21.96
CA ARG A 11 37.84 9.13 -21.16
C ARG A 11 36.55 8.91 -20.34
N PRO A 12 36.49 9.36 -19.08
CA PRO A 12 35.27 9.34 -18.29
C PRO A 12 34.15 10.13 -18.99
N ASP A 13 32.93 9.61 -18.90
CA ASP A 13 31.72 10.20 -19.48
C ASP A 13 31.19 11.28 -18.53
N ASP A 14 31.72 12.50 -18.65
CA ASP A 14 31.46 13.67 -17.78
C ASP A 14 29.97 14.02 -17.64
N GLY A 15 29.10 13.51 -18.54
CA GLY A 15 27.66 13.73 -18.49
C GLY A 15 26.94 12.99 -17.36
N LYS A 16 27.44 11.83 -16.92
CA LYS A 16 26.78 11.04 -15.86
C LYS A 16 26.99 11.65 -14.47
N ASP A 17 28.16 12.24 -14.25
CA ASP A 17 28.50 12.88 -12.98
C ASP A 17 27.71 14.18 -12.76
N GLN A 18 27.25 14.82 -13.83
CA GLN A 18 26.39 16.00 -13.72
C GLN A 18 24.96 15.60 -13.31
N VAL A 19 24.40 14.55 -13.91
CA VAL A 19 23.05 14.06 -13.58
C VAL A 19 22.97 13.61 -12.12
N ILE A 20 24.00 12.91 -11.62
CA ILE A 20 24.06 12.47 -10.21
C ILE A 20 24.12 13.68 -9.26
N ARG A 21 24.89 14.72 -9.61
CA ARG A 21 24.99 15.95 -8.81
C ARG A 21 23.67 16.71 -8.76
N ASP A 22 22.97 16.80 -9.89
CA ASP A 22 21.69 17.51 -9.97
C ASP A 22 20.60 16.76 -9.17
N GLN A 23 20.59 15.43 -9.22
CA GLN A 23 19.68 14.60 -8.42
C GLN A 23 19.96 14.72 -6.92
N ALA A 24 21.23 14.71 -6.51
CA ALA A 24 21.61 14.86 -5.10
C ALA A 24 21.21 16.24 -4.55
N ALA A 25 21.38 17.31 -5.33
CA ALA A 25 20.94 18.66 -4.95
C ALA A 25 19.42 18.74 -4.76
N LYS A 26 18.64 18.08 -5.62
CA LYS A 26 17.17 18.07 -5.52
C LYS A 26 16.67 17.30 -4.29
N ILE A 27 17.33 16.21 -3.90
CA ILE A 27 16.99 15.45 -2.70
C ILE A 27 17.20 16.30 -1.44
N THR A 28 18.30 17.03 -1.35
CA THR A 28 18.60 17.91 -0.21
C THR A 28 17.55 19.02 -0.07
N GLU A 29 17.14 19.64 -1.19
CA GLU A 29 16.10 20.68 -1.19
C GLU A 29 14.76 20.17 -0.64
N LEU A 30 14.36 18.95 -1.03
CA LEU A 30 13.13 18.31 -0.55
C LEU A 30 13.19 17.96 0.94
N GLN A 31 14.35 17.52 1.43
CA GLN A 31 14.55 17.22 2.85
C GLN A 31 14.41 18.48 3.73
N ASP A 32 14.93 19.62 3.26
CA ASP A 32 14.82 20.91 3.95
C ASP A 32 13.39 21.45 3.95
N GLU A 33 12.61 21.22 2.88
CA GLU A 33 11.20 21.58 2.82
C GLU A 33 10.34 20.75 3.79
N VAL A 34 10.57 19.44 3.86
CA VAL A 34 9.91 18.55 4.85
C VAL A 34 10.27 18.95 6.28
N GLY A 35 11.53 19.33 6.55
CA GLY A 35 11.98 19.82 7.85
C GLY A 35 11.27 21.13 8.28
N ARG A 36 11.08 22.06 7.34
CA ARG A 36 10.34 23.31 7.57
C ARG A 36 8.86 23.07 7.85
N LEU A 37 8.23 22.15 7.12
CA LEU A 37 6.81 21.81 7.34
C LEU A 37 6.57 21.12 8.70
N ARG A 38 7.54 20.37 9.21
CA ARG A 38 7.49 19.75 10.54
C ARG A 38 7.62 20.76 11.68
N THR A 39 8.41 21.82 11.48
CA THR A 39 8.63 22.86 12.50
C THR A 39 7.54 23.93 12.51
N SER A 40 6.72 24.05 11.45
CA SER A 40 5.64 25.04 11.38
C SER A 40 4.28 24.59 11.93
N GLN A 41 4.11 23.34 12.38
CA GLN A 41 2.85 22.89 12.97
C GLN A 41 2.88 22.98 14.50
N GLN A 42 2.14 23.94 15.04
CA GLN A 42 1.82 24.02 16.47
C GLN A 42 1.04 22.77 16.94
N PRO A 43 1.20 22.34 18.21
CA PRO A 43 0.66 21.08 18.70
C PRO A 43 -0.87 21.14 18.74
N THR A 44 -1.52 20.41 17.84
CA THR A 44 -2.97 20.27 17.88
C THR A 44 -3.34 19.21 18.90
N ARG A 45 -4.02 19.66 19.95
CA ARG A 45 -4.69 18.87 20.98
C ARG A 45 -5.60 17.81 20.32
N VAL A 46 -5.20 16.54 20.34
CA VAL A 46 -6.00 15.43 19.82
C VAL A 46 -7.11 15.12 20.82
N VAL A 47 -8.31 15.63 20.54
CA VAL A 47 -9.55 15.21 21.20
C VAL A 47 -10.08 14.04 20.39
N TYR A 48 -10.26 12.87 21.03
CA TYR A 48 -11.03 11.77 20.46
C TYR A 48 -12.49 12.24 20.27
N GLN A 49 -12.84 12.60 19.04
CA GLN A 49 -14.23 12.75 18.61
C GLN A 49 -14.59 11.56 17.72
N ALA A 50 -15.75 10.98 17.98
CA ALA A 50 -16.41 10.00 17.13
C ALA A 50 -16.29 10.38 15.64
N TRP A 51 -16.01 9.38 14.82
CA TRP A 51 -15.90 9.40 13.36
C TRP A 51 -16.68 10.55 12.72
N LYS A 52 -15.93 11.52 12.18
CA LYS A 52 -16.42 12.50 11.20
C LYS A 52 -15.75 12.22 9.86
N PRO A 53 -16.47 12.40 8.73
CA PRO A 53 -15.93 12.16 7.40
C PRO A 53 -14.63 12.94 7.19
N GLY A 54 -13.64 12.28 6.58
CA GLY A 54 -12.33 12.84 6.28
C GLY A 54 -12.38 13.98 5.24
N PRO A 55 -11.20 14.54 4.86
CA PRO A 55 -11.08 15.77 4.07
C PRO A 55 -11.68 15.63 2.66
N PRO A 56 -11.96 16.74 1.94
CA PRO A 56 -12.84 16.74 0.78
C PRO A 56 -12.43 15.71 -0.27
N SER A 57 -13.40 14.88 -0.66
CA SER A 57 -13.32 14.02 -1.84
C SER A 57 -12.77 14.82 -3.03
N ARG A 58 -11.62 14.42 -3.57
CA ARG A 58 -11.12 15.02 -4.81
C ARG A 58 -11.79 14.30 -5.98
N THR A 59 -12.58 15.05 -6.74
CA THR A 59 -13.07 14.61 -8.05
C THR A 59 -11.98 14.84 -9.09
N PHE A 60 -11.50 13.78 -9.73
CA PHE A 60 -10.59 13.88 -10.87
C PHE A 60 -11.40 13.82 -12.16
N ASN A 61 -11.17 14.78 -13.06
CA ASN A 61 -11.78 14.80 -14.38
C ASN A 61 -10.70 14.52 -15.43
N LEU A 62 -10.47 13.24 -15.72
CA LEU A 62 -9.61 12.81 -16.82
C LEU A 62 -10.50 12.62 -18.04
N SER A 63 -10.71 13.69 -18.82
CA SER A 63 -11.29 13.83 -20.17
C SER A 63 -12.51 12.98 -20.63
N ALA A 64 -13.05 12.07 -19.81
CA ALA A 64 -14.23 11.24 -20.07
C ALA A 64 -14.73 10.43 -18.85
N VAL A 65 -13.98 10.38 -17.73
CA VAL A 65 -14.35 9.57 -16.55
C VAL A 65 -14.27 10.42 -15.29
N SER A 66 -15.43 10.65 -14.66
CA SER A 66 -15.50 11.21 -13.31
C SER A 66 -15.48 10.09 -12.29
N PHE A 67 -14.55 10.14 -11.34
CA PHE A 67 -14.52 9.25 -10.18
C PHE A 67 -14.21 10.04 -8.92
N ALA A 68 -14.73 9.55 -7.79
CA ALA A 68 -14.37 10.01 -6.46
C ALA A 68 -13.25 9.13 -5.91
N CYS A 69 -12.23 9.75 -5.33
CA CYS A 69 -11.17 9.06 -4.60
C CYS A 69 -11.20 9.52 -3.15
N GLU A 70 -11.26 8.56 -2.23
CA GLU A 70 -11.20 8.81 -0.80
C GLU A 70 -9.98 8.13 -0.19
N TRP A 71 -9.27 8.87 0.66
CA TRP A 71 -8.22 8.32 1.51
C TRP A 71 -8.90 7.68 2.71
N ALA A 72 -8.94 6.35 2.72
CA ALA A 72 -9.48 5.61 3.85
C ALA A 72 -8.32 5.01 4.65
N THR A 73 -8.29 5.31 5.95
CA THR A 73 -7.37 4.62 6.87
C THR A 73 -8.06 3.35 7.32
N PRO A 74 -7.60 2.16 6.91
CA PRO A 74 -8.24 0.92 7.32
C PRO A 74 -7.98 0.70 8.81
N CYS A 75 -9.05 0.62 9.58
CA CYS A 75 -9.00 0.48 11.03
C CYS A 75 -9.72 -0.80 11.42
N LEU A 76 -9.08 -1.58 12.28
CA LEU A 76 -9.73 -2.70 12.94
C LEU A 76 -10.90 -2.19 13.77
N HIS A 77 -12.01 -2.91 13.71
CA HIS A 77 -13.06 -2.80 14.70
C HIS A 77 -12.53 -3.14 16.09
N GLU A 78 -13.22 -2.65 17.12
CA GLU A 78 -12.84 -2.91 18.50
C GLU A 78 -12.81 -4.42 18.79
N ILE A 79 -11.69 -4.88 19.36
CA ILE A 79 -11.54 -6.27 19.79
C ILE A 79 -12.43 -6.50 21.02
N PRO A 80 -13.33 -7.50 21.00
CA PRO A 80 -14.13 -7.86 22.16
C PRO A 80 -13.27 -8.18 23.40
N PRO A 81 -13.66 -7.78 24.62
CA PRO A 81 -12.86 -7.99 25.83
C PRO A 81 -12.41 -9.44 26.04
N GLU A 82 -13.25 -10.43 25.72
CA GLU A 82 -12.99 -11.85 25.84
C GLU A 82 -11.89 -12.36 24.89
N LEU A 83 -11.57 -11.60 23.83
CA LEU A 83 -10.52 -11.89 22.87
C LEU A 83 -9.24 -11.07 23.12
N LYS A 84 -9.24 -10.11 24.07
CA LYS A 84 -8.05 -9.33 24.48
C LYS A 84 -7.10 -10.18 25.33
N ARG A 85 -6.48 -11.17 24.70
CA ARG A 85 -5.51 -12.10 25.32
C ARG A 85 -4.37 -12.42 24.36
N THR A 86 -3.42 -13.20 24.87
CA THR A 86 -2.31 -13.72 24.09
C THR A 86 -2.65 -15.05 23.41
N PHE A 87 -2.08 -15.24 22.23
CA PHE A 87 -2.21 -16.44 21.41
C PHE A 87 -0.83 -16.88 20.95
N GLU A 88 -0.62 -18.19 20.86
CA GLU A 88 0.60 -18.76 20.27
C GLU A 88 0.32 -19.14 18.82
N VAL A 89 1.16 -18.65 17.91
CA VAL A 89 1.04 -18.89 16.47
C VAL A 89 2.35 -19.44 15.95
N ARG A 90 2.30 -20.65 15.36
CA ARG A 90 3.47 -21.23 14.70
C ARG A 90 3.86 -20.43 13.47
N SER A 91 5.17 -20.41 13.19
CA SER A 91 5.69 -19.88 11.94
C SER A 91 5.04 -20.56 10.75
N PHE A 92 4.76 -19.78 9.70
CA PHE A 92 4.27 -20.30 8.42
C PHE A 92 5.36 -20.98 7.57
N SER A 93 6.62 -20.95 8.02
CA SER A 93 7.73 -21.65 7.35
C SER A 93 7.70 -23.12 7.74
N ILE A 94 7.66 -24.01 6.75
CA ILE A 94 7.58 -25.47 6.95
C ILE A 94 8.74 -25.99 7.81
N ASP A 95 9.95 -25.45 7.61
CA ASP A 95 11.16 -25.89 8.30
C ASP A 95 11.44 -25.15 9.63
N SER A 96 10.42 -24.55 10.25
CA SER A 96 10.62 -23.72 11.44
C SER A 96 9.66 -24.05 12.57
N ASP A 97 10.21 -24.57 13.67
CA ASP A 97 9.49 -24.75 14.94
C ASP A 97 9.32 -23.45 15.74
N LYS A 98 9.52 -22.29 15.10
CA LYS A 98 9.37 -21.00 15.77
C LYS A 98 7.90 -20.76 16.10
N VAL A 99 7.65 -20.41 17.35
CA VAL A 99 6.34 -19.97 17.85
C VAL A 99 6.44 -18.48 18.14
N TYR A 100 5.45 -17.73 17.70
CA TYR A 100 5.30 -16.31 17.99
C TYR A 100 4.11 -16.09 18.91
N THR A 101 4.22 -15.10 19.78
CA THR A 101 3.13 -14.67 20.65
C THR A 101 2.43 -13.49 19.99
N VAL A 102 1.11 -13.54 19.92
CA VAL A 102 0.23 -12.49 19.42
C VAL A 102 -0.63 -12.01 20.56
N ASP A 103 -0.62 -10.71 20.85
CA ASP A 103 -1.56 -10.08 21.78
C ASP A 103 -2.58 -9.27 20.96
N LEU A 104 -3.84 -9.72 20.94
CA LEU A 104 -4.89 -9.02 20.21
C LEU A 104 -5.30 -7.70 20.90
N GLY A 105 -5.24 -7.63 22.23
CA GLY A 105 -5.60 -6.40 22.96
C GLY A 105 -4.63 -5.26 22.66
N ALA A 106 -3.35 -5.58 22.52
CA ALA A 106 -2.29 -4.62 22.16
C ALA A 106 -2.02 -4.52 20.65
N HIS A 107 -2.74 -5.29 19.81
CA HIS A 107 -2.43 -5.51 18.40
C HIS A 107 -0.92 -5.68 18.17
N SER A 108 -0.30 -6.61 18.91
CA SER A 108 1.15 -6.82 18.90
C SER A 108 1.54 -8.26 18.59
N CYS A 109 2.75 -8.44 18.08
CA CYS A 109 3.31 -9.76 17.79
C CYS A 109 4.81 -9.78 18.01
N THR A 110 5.34 -10.90 18.50
CA THR A 110 6.79 -11.07 18.70
C THR A 110 7.55 -11.44 17.41
N CYS A 111 6.89 -11.49 16.25
CA CYS A 111 7.57 -11.84 15.01
C CYS A 111 8.49 -10.71 14.51
N PRO A 112 9.60 -11.04 13.81
CA PRO A 112 10.52 -10.02 13.30
C PRO A 112 9.88 -9.00 12.36
N ASP A 113 8.87 -9.40 11.59
CA ASP A 113 8.12 -8.51 10.71
C ASP A 113 7.42 -7.40 11.50
N PHE A 114 6.77 -7.76 12.62
CA PHE A 114 6.06 -6.82 13.44
C PHE A 114 7.03 -5.84 14.12
N LEU A 115 8.02 -6.38 14.83
CA LEU A 115 8.99 -5.60 15.60
C LEU A 115 9.78 -4.64 14.71
N LYS A 116 10.14 -5.04 13.49
CA LYS A 116 10.96 -4.19 12.62
C LYS A 116 10.16 -3.17 11.82
N ARG A 117 8.90 -3.48 11.47
CA ARG A 117 8.17 -2.72 10.43
C ARG A 117 6.80 -2.21 10.85
N ARG A 118 6.15 -2.83 11.85
CA ARG A 118 4.72 -2.57 12.15
C ARG A 118 4.48 -2.01 13.54
N GLU A 119 5.38 -2.21 14.50
CA GLU A 119 5.18 -1.80 15.90
C GLU A 119 4.87 -0.32 16.08
N ASN A 120 5.45 0.52 15.20
CA ASN A 120 5.31 1.98 15.24
C ASN A 120 4.04 2.49 14.53
N LEU A 121 3.27 1.63 13.88
CA LEU A 121 1.98 2.03 13.32
C LEU A 121 0.97 2.27 14.45
N PRO A 122 0.00 3.18 14.29
CA PRO A 122 -1.02 3.44 15.30
C PRO A 122 -1.77 2.17 15.72
N LEU A 123 -2.15 2.10 16.99
CA LEU A 123 -2.99 1.01 17.50
C LEU A 123 -4.33 1.00 16.75
N GLY A 124 -4.77 -0.17 16.31
CA GLY A 124 -6.02 -0.32 15.54
C GLY A 124 -5.84 -0.13 14.03
N HIS A 125 -4.70 0.37 13.55
CA HIS A 125 -4.43 0.47 12.13
C HIS A 125 -4.29 -0.92 11.49
N ALA A 126 -5.04 -1.25 10.43
CA ALA A 126 -5.05 -2.60 9.86
C ALA A 126 -3.66 -3.07 9.36
N LEU A 127 -2.86 -2.16 8.79
CA LEU A 127 -1.46 -2.46 8.39
C LEU A 127 -0.50 -2.78 9.55
N ARG A 128 -0.90 -2.52 10.80
CA ARG A 128 -0.16 -2.98 11.98
C ARG A 128 -0.21 -4.51 12.12
N CYS A 129 -1.21 -5.16 11.51
CA CYS A 129 -1.35 -6.60 11.55
C CYS A 129 -0.31 -7.29 10.66
N CYS A 130 0.64 -7.98 11.28
CA CYS A 130 1.44 -8.96 10.56
C CYS A 130 0.58 -10.20 10.23
N LYS A 131 1.10 -11.10 9.39
CA LYS A 131 0.40 -12.34 9.02
C LYS A 131 -0.06 -13.19 10.22
N HIS A 132 0.66 -13.17 11.34
CA HIS A 132 0.27 -13.91 12.55
C HIS A 132 -0.91 -13.23 13.26
N ILE A 133 -0.93 -11.90 13.38
CA ILE A 133 -2.10 -11.17 13.92
C ILE A 133 -3.31 -11.42 13.03
N THR A 134 -3.16 -11.28 11.71
CA THR A 134 -4.23 -11.56 10.74
C THR A 134 -4.75 -13.00 10.87
N ARG A 135 -3.86 -13.97 11.11
CA ARG A 135 -4.27 -15.37 11.32
C ARG A 135 -5.15 -15.52 12.56
N VAL A 136 -4.76 -14.93 13.68
CA VAL A 136 -5.54 -14.98 14.92
C VAL A 136 -6.90 -14.27 14.74
N ILE A 137 -6.92 -13.12 14.05
CA ILE A 137 -8.17 -12.42 13.70
C ILE A 137 -9.14 -13.35 12.94
N ARG A 138 -8.64 -14.15 11.98
CA ARG A 138 -9.47 -15.13 11.27
C ARG A 138 -9.90 -16.30 12.16
N ASP A 139 -8.97 -16.87 12.91
CA ASP A 139 -9.25 -18.04 13.76
C ASP A 139 -10.24 -17.72 14.90
N THR A 140 -10.40 -16.44 15.24
CA THR A 140 -11.37 -15.95 16.23
C THR A 140 -12.70 -15.46 15.63
N GLY A 141 -12.85 -15.50 14.30
CA GLY A 141 -14.05 -15.02 13.59
C GLY A 141 -14.21 -13.49 13.57
N LEU A 142 -13.17 -12.73 13.96
CA LEU A 142 -13.19 -11.27 13.92
C LEU A 142 -13.04 -10.71 12.51
N PHE A 143 -12.55 -11.53 11.57
CA PHE A 143 -12.30 -11.12 10.20
C PHE A 143 -13.60 -10.74 9.47
N GLU A 144 -14.64 -11.54 9.64
CA GLU A 144 -15.95 -11.36 9.01
C GLU A 144 -16.67 -10.11 9.49
N GLY A 145 -16.38 -9.71 10.73
CA GLY A 145 -16.95 -8.50 11.34
C GLY A 145 -16.32 -7.20 10.85
N GLN A 146 -15.19 -7.22 10.13
CA GLN A 146 -14.52 -6.02 9.64
C GLN A 146 -15.21 -5.45 8.39
N ASP A 147 -15.05 -4.14 8.16
CA ASP A 147 -15.47 -3.53 6.90
C ASP A 147 -14.68 -4.06 5.70
N GLU A 148 -15.23 -3.89 4.49
CA GLU A 148 -14.67 -4.43 3.25
C GLU A 148 -13.21 -4.00 3.02
N LEU A 149 -12.89 -2.72 3.22
CA LEU A 149 -11.54 -2.22 2.98
C LEU A 149 -10.55 -2.84 3.97
N THR A 150 -10.91 -2.86 5.26
CA THR A 150 -10.09 -3.49 6.31
C THR A 150 -9.86 -4.96 6.01
N ARG A 151 -10.87 -5.71 5.56
CA ARG A 151 -10.69 -7.11 5.13
C ARG A 151 -9.71 -7.23 3.97
N ARG A 152 -9.80 -6.35 2.95
CA ARG A 152 -8.86 -6.36 1.82
C ARG A 152 -7.43 -6.08 2.26
N VAL A 153 -7.24 -5.15 3.19
CA VAL A 153 -5.92 -4.82 3.74
C VAL A 153 -5.34 -6.01 4.52
N LEU A 154 -6.17 -6.67 5.33
CA LEU A 154 -5.78 -7.88 6.07
C LEU A 154 -5.49 -9.06 5.12
N ASP A 155 -6.28 -9.26 4.07
CA ASP A 155 -6.05 -10.26 3.02
C ASP A 155 -4.74 -10.02 2.27
N ALA A 156 -4.45 -8.76 1.94
CA ALA A 156 -3.27 -8.39 1.17
C ALA A 156 -1.96 -8.74 1.88
N GLY A 157 -1.95 -8.71 3.22
CA GLY A 157 -0.73 -8.94 4.01
C GLY A 157 0.41 -7.97 3.67
N GLY A 158 0.05 -6.78 3.18
CA GLY A 158 0.93 -5.85 2.49
C GLY A 158 2.03 -5.24 3.34
N ASP A 159 2.91 -4.51 2.66
CA ASP A 159 3.94 -3.70 3.29
C ASP A 159 3.29 -2.56 4.12
N PRO A 160 3.84 -2.18 5.28
CA PRO A 160 3.36 -1.02 6.04
C PRO A 160 3.33 0.29 5.23
N ALA A 161 4.14 0.41 4.19
CA ALA A 161 4.15 1.56 3.28
C ALA A 161 3.07 1.48 2.19
N THR A 162 2.30 0.38 2.08
CA THR A 162 1.25 0.25 1.09
C THR A 162 0.12 1.25 1.37
N ILE A 163 -0.20 2.05 0.36
CA ILE A 163 -1.29 3.01 0.35
C ILE A 163 -2.53 2.33 -0.22
N PHE A 164 -3.67 2.47 0.46
CA PHE A 164 -4.95 1.96 -0.01
C PHE A 164 -5.85 3.11 -0.46
N LEU A 165 -6.48 2.95 -1.62
CA LEU A 165 -7.41 3.92 -2.19
C LEU A 165 -8.71 3.23 -2.59
N LEU A 166 -9.84 3.86 -2.27
CA LEU A 166 -11.13 3.48 -2.79
C LEU A 166 -11.48 4.40 -3.97
N ILE A 167 -11.73 3.78 -5.12
CA ILE A 167 -12.13 4.48 -6.35
C ILE A 167 -13.55 4.06 -6.70
N GLN A 168 -14.45 5.03 -6.72
CA GLN A 168 -15.83 4.81 -7.10
C GLN A 168 -16.05 5.10 -8.58
N PHE A 169 -16.48 4.07 -9.31
CA PHE A 169 -16.94 4.15 -10.70
C PHE A 169 -18.47 4.06 -10.75
N PRO A 170 -19.12 4.46 -11.87
CA PRO A 170 -20.56 4.26 -12.04
C PRO A 170 -20.94 2.77 -11.91
N GLY A 171 -21.60 2.43 -10.80
CA GLY A 171 -22.13 1.09 -10.53
C GLY A 171 -21.15 0.10 -9.86
N TYR A 172 -19.91 0.48 -9.55
CA TYR A 172 -18.97 -0.40 -8.84
C TYR A 172 -17.84 0.36 -8.14
N ILE A 173 -17.20 -0.28 -7.17
CA ILE A 173 -16.05 0.26 -6.43
C ILE A 173 -14.83 -0.61 -6.70
N VAL A 174 -13.67 0.02 -6.79
CA VAL A 174 -12.37 -0.64 -6.89
C VAL A 174 -11.50 -0.20 -5.72
N THR A 175 -10.87 -1.15 -5.05
CA THR A 175 -9.85 -0.88 -4.04
C THR A 175 -8.49 -1.04 -4.67
N LEU A 176 -7.63 -0.03 -4.62
CA LEU A 176 -6.22 -0.13 -5.01
C LEU A 176 -5.33 -0.29 -3.77
N ALA A 177 -4.27 -1.08 -3.91
CA ALA A 177 -3.15 -1.18 -3.00
C ALA A 177 -1.86 -0.86 -3.77
N ILE A 178 -1.26 0.27 -3.43
CA ILE A 178 -0.10 0.84 -4.11
C ILE A 178 1.05 0.89 -3.12
N THR A 179 2.12 0.15 -3.40
CA THR A 179 3.34 0.22 -2.58
C THR A 179 4.36 1.08 -3.29
N PRO A 180 4.86 2.17 -2.67
CA PRO A 180 5.86 3.03 -3.28
C PRO A 180 7.09 2.22 -3.76
N GLY A 181 7.58 2.54 -4.96
CA GLY A 181 8.72 1.86 -5.58
C GLY A 181 8.41 0.49 -6.19
N GLN A 182 7.16 0.00 -6.11
CA GLN A 182 6.74 -1.22 -6.79
C GLN A 182 6.00 -0.89 -8.09
N GLU A 183 6.37 -1.58 -9.17
CA GLU A 183 5.69 -1.42 -10.47
C GLU A 183 4.29 -2.05 -10.48
N TRP A 184 4.07 -3.04 -9.62
CA TRP A 184 2.81 -3.76 -9.52
C TRP A 184 1.85 -3.06 -8.56
N VAL A 185 0.65 -2.77 -9.06
CA VAL A 185 -0.49 -2.33 -8.27
C VAL A 185 -1.41 -3.52 -8.08
N ASN A 186 -1.72 -3.83 -6.83
CA ASN A 186 -2.77 -4.78 -6.50
C ASN A 186 -4.11 -4.05 -6.45
N LEU A 187 -5.18 -4.67 -6.91
CA LEU A 187 -6.50 -4.10 -6.84
C LEU A 187 -7.58 -5.16 -6.68
N TRP A 188 -8.62 -4.83 -5.93
CA TRP A 188 -9.84 -5.61 -5.82
C TRP A 188 -10.89 -4.96 -6.68
N ALA A 189 -11.32 -5.68 -7.72
CA ALA A 189 -12.27 -5.19 -8.70
C ALA A 189 -13.23 -6.31 -9.12
N PRO A 190 -14.41 -5.98 -9.67
CA PRO A 190 -15.30 -7.01 -10.21
C PRO A 190 -14.65 -7.74 -11.38
N LYS A 191 -14.80 -9.06 -11.47
CA LYS A 191 -14.52 -9.78 -12.71
C LYS A 191 -15.56 -9.46 -13.78
N LYS A 192 -15.22 -9.68 -15.05
CA LYS A 192 -16.18 -9.57 -16.16
C LYS A 192 -17.24 -10.68 -16.04
N ALA A 193 -18.52 -10.30 -15.99
CA ALA A 193 -19.65 -11.24 -16.04
C ALA A 193 -20.53 -10.97 -17.27
N THR A 194 -21.47 -11.88 -17.57
CA THR A 194 -22.36 -11.81 -18.74
C THR A 194 -23.28 -10.59 -18.69
N LYS A 195 -23.66 -10.13 -17.50
CA LYS A 195 -24.52 -8.96 -17.27
C LYS A 195 -23.95 -8.11 -16.14
N GLY A 196 -23.04 -7.19 -16.46
CA GLY A 196 -22.48 -6.22 -15.52
C GLY A 196 -21.28 -6.72 -14.71
N PRO A 197 -21.00 -6.08 -13.54
CA PRO A 197 -19.88 -6.46 -12.69
C PRO A 197 -20.15 -7.82 -12.02
N GLY A 198 -19.16 -8.72 -12.05
CA GLY A 198 -19.19 -10.00 -11.35
C GLY A 198 -18.68 -9.90 -9.91
N GLU A 199 -18.28 -11.04 -9.35
CA GLU A 199 -17.64 -11.12 -8.04
C GLU A 199 -16.34 -10.30 -7.99
N ILE A 200 -16.03 -9.75 -6.83
CA ILE A 200 -14.78 -9.04 -6.58
C ILE A 200 -13.63 -10.05 -6.44
N GLU A 201 -12.60 -9.87 -7.25
CA GLU A 201 -11.38 -10.67 -7.23
C GLU A 201 -10.14 -9.77 -7.13
N LEU A 202 -9.00 -10.35 -6.74
CA LEU A 202 -7.71 -9.66 -6.72
C LEU A 202 -7.09 -9.70 -8.12
N PHE A 203 -6.75 -8.53 -8.64
CA PHE A 203 -6.00 -8.34 -9.88
C PHE A 203 -4.68 -7.63 -9.58
N GLY A 204 -3.70 -7.86 -10.45
CA GLY A 204 -2.44 -7.11 -10.47
C GLY A 204 -2.30 -6.35 -11.78
N TYR A 205 -1.82 -5.12 -11.73
CA TYR A 205 -1.49 -4.32 -12.92
C TYR A 205 -0.04 -3.84 -12.82
N ASN A 206 0.79 -4.18 -13.82
CA ASN A 206 2.14 -3.66 -13.93
C ASN A 206 2.12 -2.32 -14.67
N GLN A 207 2.57 -1.26 -14.00
CA GLN A 207 2.55 0.10 -14.52
C GLN A 207 3.57 0.35 -15.62
N ALA A 208 4.73 -0.30 -15.58
CA ALA A 208 5.81 -0.13 -16.55
C ALA A 208 5.46 -0.84 -17.87
N GLU A 209 5.06 -2.10 -17.78
CA GLU A 209 4.71 -2.97 -18.90
C GLU A 209 3.26 -2.76 -19.39
N LYS A 210 2.47 -1.95 -18.69
CA LYS A 210 1.08 -1.62 -18.99
C LYS A 210 0.19 -2.86 -19.19
N ARG A 211 0.41 -3.91 -18.39
CA ARG A 211 -0.29 -5.20 -18.51
C ARG A 211 -0.92 -5.68 -17.21
N TRP A 212 -1.96 -6.48 -17.35
CA TRP A 212 -2.58 -7.20 -16.25
C TRP A 212 -1.81 -8.49 -15.93
N SER A 213 -1.80 -8.87 -14.66
CA SER A 213 -1.27 -10.16 -14.23
C SER A 213 -2.01 -11.29 -14.94
N TYR A 214 -1.25 -12.28 -15.42
CA TYR A 214 -1.76 -13.43 -16.17
C TYR A 214 -2.65 -13.08 -17.39
N GLY A 215 -2.57 -11.86 -17.92
CA GLY A 215 -3.36 -11.41 -19.07
C GLY A 215 -4.86 -11.31 -18.83
N LYS A 216 -5.33 -11.41 -17.58
CA LYS A 216 -6.76 -11.38 -17.23
C LYS A 216 -7.15 -10.03 -16.64
N PRO A 217 -7.82 -9.14 -17.40
CA PRO A 217 -8.28 -7.86 -16.90
C PRO A 217 -9.54 -7.97 -16.01
N PRO A 218 -9.77 -7.00 -15.12
CA PRO A 218 -11.05 -6.86 -14.40
C PRO A 218 -12.18 -6.38 -15.34
N TYR A 219 -13.39 -6.27 -14.80
CA TYR A 219 -14.51 -5.58 -15.43
C TYR A 219 -14.14 -4.12 -15.71
N GLN A 220 -14.37 -3.67 -16.95
CA GLN A 220 -14.02 -2.33 -17.43
C GLN A 220 -12.56 -1.92 -17.13
N PRO A 221 -11.57 -2.58 -17.76
CA PRO A 221 -10.15 -2.34 -17.44
C PRO A 221 -9.63 -0.98 -17.94
N ILE A 222 -10.23 -0.40 -18.97
CA ILE A 222 -9.82 0.87 -19.56
C ILE A 222 -9.96 2.04 -18.56
N PRO A 223 -11.14 2.30 -17.96
CA PRO A 223 -11.27 3.38 -16.97
C PRO A 223 -10.44 3.14 -15.71
N ILE A 224 -10.29 1.88 -15.27
CA ILE A 224 -9.44 1.53 -14.13
C ILE A 224 -7.98 1.86 -14.43
N LYS A 225 -7.47 1.46 -15.60
CA LYS A 225 -6.12 1.79 -16.04
C LYS A 225 -5.91 3.30 -16.10
N ALA A 226 -6.85 4.05 -16.68
CA ALA A 226 -6.76 5.50 -16.76
C ALA A 226 -6.70 6.15 -15.36
N ALA A 227 -7.47 5.64 -14.40
CA ALA A 227 -7.41 6.11 -13.01
C ALA A 227 -6.04 5.79 -12.36
N ILE A 228 -5.52 4.57 -12.52
CA ILE A 228 -4.19 4.19 -12.02
C ILE A 228 -3.10 5.07 -12.65
N ASP A 229 -3.09 5.20 -13.96
CA ASP A 229 -2.12 6.02 -14.68
C ASP A 229 -2.25 7.50 -14.26
N GLY A 230 -3.46 8.03 -14.09
CA GLY A 230 -3.67 9.40 -13.62
C GLY A 230 -3.17 9.65 -12.18
N LEU A 231 -3.41 8.71 -11.28
CA LEU A 231 -2.95 8.79 -9.89
C LEU A 231 -1.42 8.75 -9.78
N LEU A 232 -0.76 8.01 -10.67
CA LEU A 232 0.67 7.70 -10.58
C LEU A 232 1.54 8.53 -11.53
N CYS A 233 0.99 8.99 -12.66
CA CYS A 233 1.67 9.93 -13.56
C CYS A 233 1.48 11.40 -13.13
N GLY A 234 0.38 11.72 -12.42
CA GLY A 234 0.08 13.09 -11.96
C GLY A 234 0.95 13.56 -10.79
N ARG A 235 1.71 12.65 -10.19
CA ARG A 235 2.74 12.93 -9.18
C ARG A 235 3.86 11.93 -9.40
N ALA A 236 4.98 12.39 -9.95
CA ALA A 236 6.24 11.89 -9.44
C ALA A 236 6.12 11.95 -7.91
N TYR A 237 6.26 10.81 -7.24
CA TYR A 237 6.44 10.77 -5.80
C TYR A 237 7.70 11.58 -5.49
N ALA A 238 7.52 12.90 -5.33
CA ALA A 238 8.50 13.85 -4.83
C ALA A 238 8.41 13.85 -3.30
#